data_AF-A0A3B0PQE1-F1
#
_entry.id   AF-A0A3B0PQE1-F1
#
_cell.length_a   1.000
_cell.length_b   1.000
_cell.length_c   1.000
_cell.angle_alpha   90.00
_cell.angle_beta   90.00
_cell.angle_gamma   90.00
#
_symmetry.space_group_name_H-M   'P 1'
#
loop_
_entity.id
_entity.type
_entity.pdbx_description
1 polymer ?
#
loop_
_entity_poly.entity_id
_entity_poly.type
_entity_poly.pdbx_seq_one_letter_code
_entity_poly.pdbx_strand_id
1 'polypeptide(L)' 'MNDASCVGVLGKTIAFANASDAFKKVADEVLPYTYENAGLARFLEQFKK' A
#
# COMPACT_ATOMS: atom_id res chain seq x y z
N MET A 1 4.20 -9.18 -5.56
CA MET A 1 4.39 -10.31 -4.62
C MET A 1 5.74 -10.25 -3.93
N ASN A 2 6.82 -9.82 -4.58
CA ASN A 2 8.07 -9.41 -3.92
C ASN A 2 7.82 -8.44 -2.73
N ASP A 3 6.88 -7.51 -2.87
CA ASP A 3 6.54 -6.54 -1.82
C ASP A 3 5.97 -7.19 -0.54
N ALA A 4 5.44 -8.42 -0.65
CA ALA A 4 4.94 -9.17 0.51
C ALA A 4 6.07 -9.54 1.49
N SER A 5 7.33 -9.57 1.04
CA SER A 5 8.49 -9.83 1.92
C SER A 5 8.71 -8.72 2.96
N CYS A 6 8.11 -7.55 2.78
CA CYS A 6 8.17 -6.44 3.73
C CYS A 6 7.14 -6.54 4.86
N VAL A 7 6.11 -7.38 4.71
CA VAL A 7 5.03 -7.56 5.70
C VAL A 7 5.61 -8.11 7.01
N GLY A 8 5.36 -7.43 8.13
CA GLY A 8 5.90 -7.80 9.44
C GLY A 8 7.39 -7.50 9.65
N VAL A 9 8.09 -7.00 8.62
CA VAL A 9 9.50 -6.54 8.72
C VAL A 9 9.56 -5.02 8.81
N LEU A 10 8.75 -4.34 8.00
CA LEU A 10 8.58 -2.89 8.05
C LEU A 10 7.37 -2.54 8.93
N GLY A 11 7.36 -1.31 9.46
CA GLY A 11 6.33 -0.89 10.42
C GLY A 11 4.89 -0.99 9.91
N LYS A 12 4.65 -0.70 8.63
CA LYS A 12 3.35 -0.90 7.99
C LYS A 12 3.52 -1.11 6.48
N THR A 13 2.91 -2.16 5.96
CA THR A 13 2.88 -2.49 4.53
C THR A 13 1.51 -2.19 3.97
N ILE A 14 1.48 -1.45 2.87
CA ILE A 14 0.26 -0.93 2.28
C ILE A 14 0.16 -1.38 0.82
N ALA A 15 -0.99 -1.94 0.44
CA ALA A 15 -1.30 -2.31 -0.93
C ALA A 15 -2.23 -1.27 -1.59
N PHE A 16 -1.98 -0.93 -2.85
CA PHE A 16 -2.90 -0.13 -3.65
C PHE A 16 -4.08 -0.95 -4.17
N ALA A 17 -5.18 -0.28 -4.56
CA ALA A 17 -6.39 -0.92 -5.05
C ALA A 17 -6.14 -1.83 -6.28
N ASN A 18 -5.18 -1.47 -7.13
CA ASN A 18 -4.78 -2.23 -8.31
C ASN A 18 -3.61 -3.19 -8.09
N ALA A 19 -3.19 -3.42 -6.85
CA ALA A 19 -2.22 -4.47 -6.54
C ALA A 19 -2.77 -5.87 -6.89
N SER A 20 -1.89 -6.87 -6.93
CA SER A 20 -2.32 -8.27 -7.05
C SER A 20 -3.15 -8.69 -5.84
N ASP A 21 -4.22 -9.48 -6.04
CA ASP A 21 -5.08 -9.94 -4.95
C ASP A 21 -4.35 -10.75 -3.89
N ALA A 22 -3.33 -11.52 -4.29
CA ALA A 22 -2.47 -12.25 -3.37
C ALA A 22 -1.72 -11.31 -2.40
N PHE A 23 -1.30 -10.14 -2.86
CA PHE A 23 -0.63 -9.15 -2.00
C PHE A 23 -1.63 -8.40 -1.09
N LYS A 24 -2.81 -8.05 -1.61
CA LYS A 24 -3.86 -7.39 -0.80
C LYS A 24 -4.29 -8.22 0.42
N LYS A 25 -4.25 -9.55 0.31
CA LYS A 25 -4.61 -10.46 1.41
C LYS A 25 -3.61 -10.46 2.57
N VAL A 26 -2.36 -10.05 2.32
CA VAL A 26 -1.28 -10.11 3.30
C VAL A 26 -0.79 -8.73 3.74
N ALA A 27 -1.15 -7.66 3.03
CA ALA A 27 -0.81 -6.30 3.43
C ALA A 27 -1.62 -5.86 4.68
N ASP A 28 -1.05 -4.96 5.48
CA ASP A 28 -1.69 -4.45 6.70
C ASP A 28 -2.88 -3.54 6.39
N GLU A 29 -2.85 -2.86 5.23
CA GLU A 29 -3.92 -2.01 4.74
C GLU A 29 -4.00 -2.04 3.22
N VAL A 30 -5.21 -1.94 2.68
CA VAL A 30 -5.47 -1.76 1.25
C VAL A 30 -6.07 -0.38 1.03
N LEU A 31 -5.36 0.47 0.29
CA LEU A 31 -5.83 1.81 -0.06
C LEU A 31 -6.83 1.76 -1.22
N PRO A 32 -7.82 2.67 -1.25
CA PRO A 32 -8.77 2.79 -2.36
C PRO A 32 -8.14 3.44 -3.60
N TYR A 33 -6.92 3.97 -3.49
CA TYR A 33 -6.20 4.62 -4.57
C TYR A 33 -5.40 3.63 -5.40
N THR A 34 -5.27 3.92 -6.69
CA THR A 34 -4.33 3.23 -7.59
C THR A 34 -3.06 4.07 -7.77
N TYR A 35 -1.98 3.46 -8.27
CA TYR A 35 -0.75 4.20 -8.53
C TYR A 35 -0.94 5.27 -9.62
N GLU A 36 -1.81 5.03 -10.62
CA GLU A 36 -2.09 5.93 -11.75
C GLU A 36 -2.76 7.23 -11.29
N ASN A 37 -3.52 7.20 -10.18
CA ASN A 37 -4.15 8.39 -9.60
C ASN A 37 -3.32 8.98 -8.44
N ALA A 38 -1.99 8.88 -8.54
CA ALA A 38 -1.04 9.38 -7.54
C ALA A 38 -1.32 8.85 -6.12
N GLY A 39 -1.69 7.58 -5.99
CA GLY A 39 -2.11 6.98 -4.72
C GLY A 39 -1.09 7.15 -3.59
N LEU A 40 0.21 7.09 -3.89
CA LEU A 40 1.26 7.34 -2.90
C LEU A 40 1.23 8.80 -2.41
N ALA A 41 1.20 9.77 -3.32
CA ALA A 41 1.20 11.19 -2.94
C ALA A 41 -0.03 11.53 -2.10
N ARG A 42 -1.22 11.05 -2.51
CA ARG A 42 -2.47 11.23 -1.75
C ARG A 42 -2.39 10.63 -0.35
N PHE A 43 -1.84 9.42 -0.22
CA PHE A 43 -1.62 8.80 1.08
C PHE A 43 -0.66 9.62 1.93
N LEU A 44 0.39 10.20 1.35
CA LEU A 44 1.38 10.97 2.09
C LEU A 44 0.90 12.35 2.55
N GLU A 45 -0.14 12.94 1.90
CA GLU A 45 -0.70 14.23 2.31
C GLU A 45 -1.14 14.24 3.79
N GLN A 46 -1.62 13.12 4.32
CA GLN A 46 -2.07 13.03 5.73
C GLN A 46 -0.93 13.26 6.74
N PHE A 47 0.33 13.16 6.32
CA PHE A 47 1.50 13.35 7.18
C PHE A 47 2.14 14.74 7.02
N LYS A 48 1.65 15.56 6.08
CA LYS A 48 2.12 16.94 5.95
C LYS A 48 1.51 17.76 7.10
N LYS A 49 2.37 18.51 7.79
CA LYS A 49 1.99 19.43 8.87
C LYS A 49 1.39 20.71 8.32
#